data_AF-A0A8X8Y1M2-F1
#
_entry.id   AF-A0A8X8Y1M2-F1
#
_cell.length_a   1.000
_cell.length_b   1.000
_cell.length_c   1.000
_cell.angle_alpha   90.00
_cell.angle_beta   90.00
_cell.angle_gamma   90.00
#
_symmetry.space_group_name_H-M   'P 1'
#
loop_
_entity.id
_entity.type
_entity.pdbx_description
1 polymer ?
#
loop_
_entity_poly.entity_id
_entity_poly.type
_entity_poly.pdbx_seq_one_letter_code
_entity_poly.pdbx_strand_id
1 'polypeptide(L)'
;MAGRLHRGAKGRIEIDCNGEGAAFVEAEAEADLDDIGDFAPHPDFYLTPKVDYSQGISSFPLLLVQYLYEQYTRYVLMKTKERTSESEVLSNERKRIISGQ
;
A
#
# COMPACT_ATOMS: atom_id res chain seq x y z
N MET A 1 7.67 -0.19 9.26
CA MET A 1 6.93 -1.43 8.95
C MET A 1 7.32 -1.95 7.56
N ALA A 2 8.60 -2.25 7.35
CA ALA A 2 9.14 -2.61 6.04
C ALA A 2 10.07 -3.84 6.09
N GLY A 3 10.02 -4.58 7.21
CA GLY A 3 10.85 -5.77 7.41
C GLY A 3 10.17 -7.05 6.98
N ARG A 4 10.78 -8.18 7.35
CA ARG A 4 10.24 -9.54 7.19
C ARG A 4 10.29 -10.29 8.51
N LEU A 5 9.49 -11.35 8.64
CA LEU A 5 9.68 -12.28 9.74
C LEU A 5 10.88 -13.17 9.43
N HIS A 6 11.66 -13.45 10.46
CA HIS A 6 12.80 -14.35 10.40
C HIS A 6 12.77 -15.29 11.62
N ARG A 7 13.35 -16.47 11.47
CA ARG A 7 13.50 -17.43 12.58
C ARG A 7 14.95 -17.42 13.05
N GLY A 8 15.18 -16.81 14.22
CA GLY A 8 16.51 -16.70 14.81
C GLY A 8 17.08 -18.05 15.27
N ALA A 9 18.34 -18.04 15.70
CA ALA A 9 19.12 -19.25 16.00
C ALA A 9 18.50 -20.21 17.04
N LYS A 10 17.62 -19.72 17.92
CA LYS A 10 16.92 -20.51 18.94
C LYS A 10 15.46 -20.84 18.55
N GLY A 11 15.09 -20.65 17.28
CA GLY A 11 13.74 -20.87 16.79
C GLY A 11 12.75 -19.74 17.11
N ARG A 12 13.17 -18.70 17.85
CA ARG A 12 12.37 -17.51 18.15
C ARG A 12 12.08 -16.73 16.86
N ILE A 13 10.84 -16.27 16.71
CA ILE A 13 10.47 -15.37 15.62
C ILE A 13 10.96 -13.96 15.94
N GLU A 14 11.66 -13.37 14.98
CA GLU A 14 12.27 -12.06 15.04
C GLU A 14 11.85 -11.26 13.81
N ILE A 15 11.95 -9.94 13.90
CA ILE A 15 11.74 -9.05 12.76
C ILE A 15 13.11 -8.72 12.18
N ASP A 16 13.32 -9.10 10.93
CA ASP A 16 14.44 -8.63 10.14
C ASP A 16 14.10 -7.25 9.56
N CYS A 17 14.81 -6.22 10.01
CA CYS A 17 14.61 -4.83 9.62
C CYS A 17 15.31 -4.50 8.29
N ASN A 18 15.04 -5.28 7.24
CA ASN A 18 15.76 -5.23 5.96
C ASN A 18 15.26 -4.17 4.97
N GLY A 19 14.13 -3.51 5.24
CA GLY A 19 13.64 -2.41 4.42
C GLY A 19 13.03 -2.82 3.07
N GLU A 20 12.71 -4.09 2.85
CA GLU A 20 12.05 -4.58 1.62
C GLU A 20 10.63 -4.00 1.39
N GLY A 21 10.09 -3.25 2.35
CA GLY A 21 8.86 -2.48 2.18
C GLY A 21 7.59 -3.18 2.66
N ALA A 22 6.48 -2.48 2.51
CA ALA A 22 5.12 -2.93 2.77
C ALA A 22 4.35 -3.06 1.45
N ALA A 23 3.30 -3.88 1.42
CA ALA A 23 2.42 -3.95 0.26
C ALA A 23 1.30 -2.91 0.37
N PHE A 24 1.11 -2.15 -0.71
CA PHE A 24 -0.01 -1.26 -0.89
C PHE A 24 -0.75 -1.66 -2.17
N VAL A 25 -2.01 -2.06 -2.05
CA VAL A 25 -2.83 -2.54 -3.16
C VAL A 25 -3.92 -1.51 -3.45
N GLU A 26 -3.98 -1.05 -4.70
CA GLU A 26 -5.11 -0.29 -5.21
C GLU A 26 -6.11 -1.28 -5.82
N ALA A 27 -7.36 -1.24 -5.38
CA ALA A 27 -8.44 -2.05 -5.92
C ALA A 27 -9.58 -1.14 -6.40
N GLU A 28 -10.12 -1.46 -7.56
CA GLU A 28 -11.27 -0.77 -8.15
C GLU A 28 -12.52 -1.63 -7.96
N ALA A 29 -13.61 -1.02 -7.49
CA ALA A 29 -14.91 -1.67 -7.36
C ALA A 29 -15.84 -1.22 -8.48
N GLU A 30 -16.50 -2.17 -9.14
CA GLU A 30 -17.64 -1.94 -10.04
C GLU A 30 -18.97 -1.97 -9.26
N ALA A 31 -18.96 -1.43 -8.05
CA ALA A 31 -20.10 -1.38 -7.13
C ALA A 31 -19.94 -0.16 -6.22
N ASP A 32 -21.06 0.43 -5.81
CA ASP A 32 -21.04 1.55 -4.86
C ASP A 32 -20.70 1.02 -3.46
N LEU A 33 -20.20 1.88 -2.58
CA LEU A 33 -19.85 1.49 -1.21
C LEU A 33 -21.03 0.83 -0.46
N ASP A 34 -22.26 1.27 -0.75
CA ASP A 34 -23.49 0.71 -0.18
C ASP A 34 -23.80 -0.72 -0.67
N ASP A 35 -23.36 -1.07 -1.88
CA ASP A 35 -23.55 -2.40 -2.49
C ASP A 35 -22.56 -3.44 -1.94
N ILE A 36 -21.42 -3.00 -1.40
CA ILE A 36 -20.38 -3.86 -0.81
C ILE A 36 -20.86 -4.52 0.49
N GLY A 37 -21.88 -3.93 1.14
CA GLY A 37 -22.59 -4.52 2.26
C GLY A 37 -22.38 -3.79 3.59
N ASP A 38 -22.72 -4.46 4.69
CA ASP A 38 -22.76 -3.89 6.03
C ASP A 38 -21.41 -3.89 6.77
N PHE A 39 -20.34 -4.29 6.08
CA PHE A 39 -18.98 -4.46 6.61
C PHE A 39 -18.90 -5.42 7.82
N ALA A 40 -19.91 -6.27 8.04
CA ALA A 40 -19.81 -7.34 9.02
C ALA A 40 -18.79 -8.37 8.52
N PRO A 41 -17.94 -8.94 9.40
CA PRO A 41 -16.93 -9.92 8.98
C PRO A 41 -17.56 -11.14 8.28
N HIS A 42 -17.34 -11.27 6.97
CA HIS A 42 -17.72 -12.44 6.17
C HIS A 42 -16.46 -13.06 5.53
N PRO A 43 -16.34 -14.40 5.45
CA PRO A 43 -15.18 -15.08 4.85
C PRO A 43 -14.89 -14.69 3.40
N ASP A 44 -15.90 -14.20 2.68
CA ASP A 44 -15.81 -13.79 1.27
C ASP A 44 -15.56 -12.29 1.07
N PHE A 45 -15.18 -11.53 2.11
CA PHE A 45 -14.83 -10.12 1.93
C PHE A 45 -13.56 -9.95 1.09
N TYR A 46 -13.70 -9.37 -0.09
CA TYR A 46 -12.58 -9.04 -1.00
C TYR A 46 -11.84 -7.75 -0.61
N LEU A 47 -12.15 -7.16 0.56
CA LEU A 47 -11.56 -5.91 1.05
C LEU A 47 -10.17 -6.08 1.67
N THR A 48 -9.67 -7.31 1.79
CA THR A 48 -8.36 -7.61 2.36
C THR A 48 -7.47 -8.27 1.31
N PRO A 49 -6.20 -7.83 1.15
CA PRO A 49 -5.29 -8.43 0.21
C PRO A 49 -4.96 -9.86 0.65
N LYS A 50 -5.04 -10.80 -0.30
CA LYS A 50 -4.68 -12.19 -0.04
C LYS A 50 -3.17 -12.33 0.06
N VAL A 51 -2.72 -13.13 1.03
CA VAL A 51 -1.31 -13.42 1.26
C VAL A 51 -1.06 -14.91 1.06
N ASP A 52 -0.07 -15.25 0.23
CA ASP A 52 0.42 -16.61 0.11
C ASP A 52 1.48 -16.88 1.18
N TYR A 53 1.09 -17.63 2.20
CA TYR A 53 1.96 -18.02 3.31
C TYR A 53 2.77 -19.30 3.03
N SER A 54 2.59 -19.95 1.87
CA SER A 54 3.26 -21.22 1.54
C SER A 54 4.76 -21.08 1.28
N GLN A 55 5.21 -19.89 0.90
CA GLN A 55 6.60 -19.61 0.52
C GLN A 55 7.54 -19.32 1.72
N GLY A 56 7.04 -19.48 2.95
CA GLY A 56 7.80 -19.28 4.18
C GLY A 56 7.65 -17.88 4.80
N ILE A 57 8.01 -17.75 6.09
CA ILE A 57 7.68 -16.54 6.87
C ILE A 57 8.38 -15.26 6.40
N SER A 58 9.45 -15.38 5.63
CA SER A 58 10.21 -14.24 5.12
C SER A 58 9.73 -13.77 3.75
N SER A 59 8.78 -14.46 3.11
CA SER A 59 8.36 -14.16 1.74
C SER A 59 7.30 -13.05 1.63
N PHE A 60 6.58 -12.75 2.71
CA PHE A 60 5.49 -11.79 2.72
C PHE A 60 5.79 -10.59 3.64
N PRO A 61 5.27 -9.39 3.30
CA PRO A 61 5.49 -8.18 4.08
C PRO A 61 4.75 -8.23 5.43
N LEU A 62 5.29 -7.52 6.41
CA LEU A 62 4.66 -7.37 7.74
C LEU A 62 3.39 -6.51 7.73
N LEU A 63 3.25 -5.66 6.72
CA LEU A 63 2.10 -4.76 6.57
C LEU A 63 1.60 -4.84 5.13
N LEU A 64 0.30 -5.06 5.02
CA LEU A 64 -0.45 -4.98 3.77
C LEU A 64 -1.62 -4.04 3.97
N VAL A 65 -1.77 -3.10 3.05
CA VAL A 65 -2.90 -2.16 3.03
C VAL A 65 -3.54 -2.25 1.68
N GLN A 66 -4.86 -2.37 1.64
CA GLN A 66 -5.65 -2.25 0.42
C GLN A 66 -6.47 -0.98 0.49
N TYR A 67 -6.39 -0.19 -0.57
CA TYR A 67 -7.23 0.96 -0.83
C TYR A 67 -8.23 0.59 -1.91
N LEU A 68 -9.52 0.57 -1.55
CA LEU A 68 -10.60 0.37 -2.51
C LEU A 68 -11.19 1.72 -2.90
N TYR A 69 -11.46 1.89 -4.19
CA TYR A 69 -12.18 3.05 -4.72
C TYR A 69 -13.20 2.63 -5.78
N GLU A 70 -14.26 3.42 -5.91
CA GLU A 70 -15.26 3.28 -6.97
C GLU A 70 -14.73 3.84 -8.30
N GLN A 71 -15.16 3.26 -9.42
CA GLN A 71 -14.73 3.67 -10.77
C GLN A 71 -14.75 5.20 -11.00
N TYR A 72 -15.76 5.92 -10.52
CA TYR A 72 -15.85 7.38 -10.68
C TYR A 72 -14.77 8.14 -9.89
N THR A 73 -14.39 7.63 -8.72
CA THR A 73 -13.37 8.23 -7.85
C THR A 73 -11.97 8.20 -8.50
N ARG A 74 -11.72 7.23 -9.39
CA ARG A 74 -10.47 7.11 -10.16
C ARG A 74 -10.12 8.38 -10.93
N TYR A 75 -11.11 8.98 -11.59
CA TYR A 75 -10.91 10.20 -12.37
C TYR A 75 -10.39 11.36 -11.50
N VAL A 76 -10.94 11.51 -10.29
CA VAL A 76 -10.54 12.56 -9.35
C VAL A 76 -9.14 12.28 -8.76
N LEU A 77 -8.85 11.03 -8.41
CA LEU A 77 -7.53 10.61 -7.90
C LEU A 77 -6.41 10.76 -8.93
N MET A 78 -6.69 10.45 -10.20
CA MET A 78 -5.73 10.69 -11.28
C MET A 78 -5.40 12.19 -11.39
N LYS A 79 -6.41 13.05 -11.30
CA LYS A 79 -6.23 14.52 -11.34
C LYS A 79 -5.52 15.09 -10.11
N THR A 80 -5.60 14.45 -8.94
CA THR A 80 -4.83 14.89 -7.78
C THR A 80 -3.39 14.42 -7.86
N LYS A 81 -3.12 13.19 -8.31
CA LYS A 81 -1.76 12.66 -8.49
C LYS A 81 -0.95 13.47 -9.52
N GLU A 82 -1.56 13.84 -10.64
CA GLU A 82 -0.97 14.76 -11.63
C GLU A 82 -0.55 16.09 -10.94
N ARG A 83 -1.48 16.73 -10.22
CA ARG A 83 -1.19 17.99 -9.50
C ARG A 83 -0.11 17.85 -8.43
N THR A 84 -0.08 16.76 -7.67
CA THR A 84 0.95 16.53 -6.65
C THR A 84 2.32 16.36 -7.31
N SER A 85 2.42 15.59 -8.39
CA SER A 85 3.68 15.41 -9.13
C SER A 85 4.21 16.72 -9.71
N GLU A 86 3.34 17.55 -10.31
CA GLU A 86 3.72 18.87 -10.83
C GLU A 86 4.18 19.80 -9.69
N SER A 87 3.50 19.77 -8.54
CA SER A 87 3.85 20.60 -7.39
C SER A 87 5.19 20.20 -6.74
N GLU A 88 5.54 18.92 -6.72
CA GLU A 88 6.82 18.41 -6.22
C GLU A 88 7.98 18.76 -7.16
N VAL A 89 7.76 18.66 -8.48
CA VAL A 89 8.75 19.08 -9.50
C VAL A 89 9.04 20.57 -9.36
N LEU A 90 8.00 21.41 -9.29
CA LEU A 90 8.15 22.87 -9.14
C LEU A 90 8.81 23.25 -7.81
N SER A 91 8.50 22.54 -6.72
CA SER A 91 9.13 22.73 -5.41
C SER A 91 10.63 22.40 -5.44
N ASN A 92 11.00 21.30 -6.10
CA ASN A 92 12.39 20.88 -6.24
C ASN A 92 13.20 21.79 -7.18
N GLU A 93 12.59 22.30 -8.26
CA GLU A 93 13.22 23.32 -9.11
C GLU A 93 13.46 24.63 -8.37
N ARG A 94 12.48 25.11 -7.61
CA ARG A 94 12.65 26.31 -6.78
C ARG A 94 13.78 26.16 -5.77
N LYS A 95 13.90 24.98 -5.13
CA LYS A 95 15.02 24.69 -4.21
C LYS A 95 16.37 24.73 -4.92
N ARG A 96 16.48 24.19 -6.14
CA ARG A 96 17.72 24.26 -6.96
C ARG A 96 18.11 25.69 -7.31
N ILE A 97 17.14 26.50 -7.76
CA ILE A 97 17.36 27.91 -8.12
C ILE A 97 17.86 28.71 -6.90
N ILE A 98 17.30 28.45 -5.71
CA ILE A 98 17.69 29.15 -4.48
C ILE A 98 19.04 28.65 -3.94
N SER A 99 19.41 27.39 -4.17
CA SER A 99 20.70 26.83 -3.70
C SER A 99 21.89 27.14 -4.61
N GLY A 100 21.68 27.77 -5.78
CA GLY A 100 22.77 28.16 -6.70
C GLY A 100 23.60 27.00 -7.24
N GLN A 101 23.02 25.79 -7.32
CA GLN A 101 23.60 24.63 -8.00
C GLN A 101 23.13 24.57 -9.46
#